data_AF-A0A401RE88-F1
#
_entry.id   AF-A0A401RE88-F1
#
_cell.length_a   1.000
_cell.length_b   1.000
_cell.length_c   1.000
_cell.angle_alpha   90.00
_cell.angle_beta   90.00
_cell.angle_gamma   90.00
#
_symmetry.space_group_name_H-M   'P 1'
#
loop_
_entity.id
_entity.type
_entity.pdbx_description
1 polymer ?
#
loop_
_entity_poly.entity_id
_entity_poly.type
_entity_poly.pdbx_seq_one_letter_code
_entity_poly.pdbx_strand_id
1 'polypeptide(L)'
;NIHLVAKWLSILEKKMEQHSEGSHENFRVFISAEPAPSPDGHIIPQGILENSIKITNEPPTGMHANLHKALDNFSQDTLEMCARENEFKSILFALCYFHAVVAERRKFGPQGWNRSYPFNTGDLTISVNVLYNYLEANAK
;
A
#
# COMPACT_ATOMS: atom_id res chain seq x y z
N ASN A 1 13.28 1.15 3.78
CA ASN A 1 12.93 2.10 4.87
C ASN A 1 14.07 3.05 5.21
N ILE A 2 14.80 3.58 4.22
CA ILE A 2 15.96 4.44 4.52
C ILE A 2 15.57 5.80 5.11
N HIS A 3 14.32 6.24 4.89
CA HIS A 3 13.72 7.45 5.45
C HIS A 3 13.62 7.44 6.99
N LEU A 4 13.83 6.30 7.66
CA LEU A 4 13.83 6.20 9.12
C LEU A 4 15.23 6.33 9.74
N VAL A 5 16.29 6.32 8.93
CA VAL A 5 17.68 6.23 9.39
C VAL A 5 18.52 7.41 8.91
N ALA A 6 18.03 8.64 9.13
CA ALA A 6 18.63 9.88 8.62
C ALA A 6 20.15 9.99 8.87
N LYS A 7 20.61 9.65 10.09
CA LYS A 7 22.04 9.72 10.46
C LYS A 7 22.95 8.77 9.67
N TRP A 8 22.38 7.69 9.13
CA TRP A 8 23.14 6.70 8.37
C TRP A 8 23.24 7.03 6.88
N LEU A 9 22.37 7.90 6.36
CA LEU A 9 22.29 8.19 4.92
C LEU A 9 23.59 8.76 4.34
N SER A 10 24.29 9.62 5.09
CA SER A 10 25.59 10.15 4.67
C SER A 10 26.69 9.09 4.57
N ILE A 11 26.59 8.02 5.39
CA ILE A 11 27.51 6.89 5.33
C ILE A 11 27.17 6.02 4.12
N LEU A 12 25.87 5.80 3.87
CA LEU A 12 25.38 5.07 2.70
C LEU A 12 25.83 5.76 1.40
N GLU A 13 25.64 7.07 1.28
CA GLU A 13 26.03 7.86 0.11
C GLU A 13 27.51 7.67 -0.22
N LYS A 14 28.40 7.86 0.76
CA LYS A 14 29.85 7.65 0.58
C LYS A 14 30.20 6.22 0.16
N LYS A 15 29.50 5.22 0.70
CA LYS A 15 29.72 3.82 0.30
C LYS A 15 29.26 3.54 -1.12
N MET A 16 28.12 4.12 -1.54
CA MET A 16 27.65 3.99 -2.91
C MET A 16 28.62 4.64 -3.89
N GLU A 17 29.18 5.80 -3.55
CA GLU A 17 30.21 6.48 -4.35
C GLU A 17 31.52 5.67 -4.43
N GLN A 18 32.00 5.12 -3.31
CA GLN A 18 33.21 4.28 -3.28
C GLN A 18 33.10 3.00 -4.11
N HIS A 19 31.88 2.48 -4.27
CA HIS A 19 31.62 1.23 -4.97
C HIS A 19 30.86 1.44 -6.29
N SER A 20 30.76 2.68 -6.78
CA SER A 20 30.12 2.97 -8.07
C SER A 20 30.99 2.47 -9.23
N GLU A 21 32.31 2.53 -9.07
CA GLU A 21 33.31 2.05 -10.01
C GLU A 21 34.03 0.81 -9.48
N GLY A 22 34.35 -0.14 -10.38
CA GLY A 22 35.07 -1.37 -10.00
C GLY A 22 34.24 -2.42 -9.25
N SER A 23 32.94 -2.20 -9.06
CA SER A 23 32.00 -3.23 -8.60
C SER A 23 31.76 -4.31 -9.66
N HIS A 24 31.35 -5.49 -9.21
CA HIS A 24 30.98 -6.60 -10.09
C HIS A 24 29.86 -6.20 -11.06
N GLU A 25 29.93 -6.59 -12.33
CA GLU A 25 28.99 -6.16 -13.40
C GLU A 25 27.51 -6.46 -13.10
N ASN A 26 27.24 -7.53 -12.34
CA ASN A 26 25.90 -7.93 -11.91
C ASN A 26 25.47 -7.37 -10.55
N PHE A 27 26.31 -6.58 -9.87
CA PHE A 27 25.95 -5.99 -8.59
C PHE A 27 24.86 -4.92 -8.77
N ARG A 28 23.83 -4.96 -7.92
CA ARG A 28 22.72 -4.01 -7.93
C ARG A 28 22.37 -3.62 -6.50
N VAL A 29 22.06 -2.34 -6.29
CA VAL A 29 21.57 -1.80 -5.02
C VAL A 29 20.15 -1.29 -5.22
N PHE A 30 19.21 -1.80 -4.42
CA PHE A 30 17.83 -1.35 -4.40
C PHE A 30 17.54 -0.65 -3.09
N ILE A 31 16.95 0.54 -3.16
CA ILE A 31 16.68 1.40 -2.01
C ILE A 31 15.18 1.71 -1.99
N SER A 32 14.56 1.56 -0.82
CA SER A 32 13.16 1.94 -0.61
C SER A 32 13.04 3.03 0.47
N ALA A 33 12.27 4.07 0.14
CA ALA A 33 11.97 5.19 1.01
C ALA A 33 10.51 5.64 0.85
N GLU A 34 9.92 6.19 1.90
CA GLU A 34 8.70 6.99 1.79
C GLU A 34 9.08 8.43 1.40
N PRO A 35 8.22 9.13 0.63
CA PRO A 35 8.46 10.53 0.31
C PRO A 35 8.39 11.39 1.57
N ALA A 36 9.18 12.47 1.58
CA ALA A 36 9.10 13.47 2.64
C ALA A 36 7.72 14.17 2.63
N PRO A 37 7.16 14.53 3.79
CA PRO A 37 5.85 15.19 3.88
C PRO A 37 5.86 16.62 3.31
N SER A 38 7.03 17.25 3.24
CA SER A 38 7.26 18.55 2.62
C SER A 38 8.67 18.62 2.02
N PRO A 39 8.95 19.57 1.11
CA PRO A 39 10.30 19.78 0.58
C PRO A 39 11.35 20.02 1.66
N ASP A 40 11.01 20.80 2.70
CA ASP A 40 11.94 21.12 3.81
C ASP A 40 12.20 19.92 4.73
N GLY A 41 11.29 18.94 4.76
CA GLY A 41 11.43 17.71 5.53
C GLY A 41 12.25 16.63 4.82
N HIS A 42 12.84 16.95 3.66
CA HIS A 42 13.58 15.98 2.87
C HIS A 42 14.94 15.66 3.50
N ILE A 43 15.16 14.38 3.79
CA ILE A 43 16.36 13.90 4.48
C ILE A 43 17.27 13.03 3.61
N ILE A 44 16.84 12.64 2.41
CA ILE A 44 17.65 11.80 1.52
C ILE A 44 18.72 12.72 0.89
N PRO A 45 20.01 12.38 1.03
CA PRO A 45 21.09 13.15 0.42
C PRO A 45 20.91 13.30 -1.09
N GLN A 46 21.23 14.50 -1.59
CA GLN A 46 21.10 14.85 -3.00
C GLN A 46 21.88 13.89 -3.91
N GLY A 47 23.09 13.46 -3.51
CA GLY A 47 23.91 12.58 -4.33
C GLY A 47 23.29 11.19 -4.52
N ILE A 48 22.55 10.67 -3.52
CA ILE A 48 21.77 9.44 -3.67
C ILE A 48 20.65 9.65 -4.71
N LEU A 49 19.96 10.78 -4.67
CA LEU A 49 18.86 11.06 -5.60
C LEU A 49 19.35 11.29 -7.02
N GLU A 50 20.43 12.04 -7.20
CA GLU A 50 20.99 12.36 -8.53
C GLU A 50 21.55 11.12 -9.22
N ASN A 51 22.20 10.22 -8.47
CA ASN A 51 22.84 9.02 -9.01
C ASN A 51 21.96 7.76 -8.96
N SER A 52 20.64 7.90 -8.81
CA SER A 52 19.70 6.77 -8.77
C SER A 52 18.58 6.89 -9.79
N ILE A 53 18.11 5.72 -10.23
CA ILE A 53 16.84 5.60 -10.96
C ILE A 53 15.72 5.66 -9.92
N LYS A 54 14.85 6.67 -10.06
CA LYS A 54 13.74 6.92 -9.14
C LYS A 54 12.47 6.29 -9.71
N ILE A 55 11.85 5.39 -8.93
CA ILE A 55 10.59 4.74 -9.27
C ILE A 55 9.59 5.06 -8.17
N THR A 56 8.45 5.62 -8.53
CA THR A 56 7.34 5.87 -7.61
C THR A 56 6.27 4.79 -7.80
N ASN A 57 5.76 4.27 -6.68
CA ASN A 57 4.59 3.39 -6.68
C ASN A 57 3.41 4.18 -6.12
N GLU A 58 2.58 4.72 -7.00
CA GLU A 58 1.41 5.48 -6.62
C GLU A 58 0.17 4.58 -6.53
N PRO A 59 -0.74 4.81 -5.57
CA PRO A 59 -1.97 4.05 -5.51
C PRO A 59 -2.80 4.29 -6.80
N PRO A 60 -3.52 3.27 -7.28
CA PRO A 60 -4.38 3.44 -8.46
C PRO A 60 -5.40 4.54 -8.22
N THR A 61 -5.78 5.22 -9.30
CA THR A 61 -6.72 6.32 -9.22
C THR A 61 -8.03 5.98 -9.90
N GLY A 62 -9.13 6.22 -9.19
CA GLY A 62 -10.48 6.06 -9.70
C GLY A 62 -11.19 4.87 -9.07
N MET A 63 -12.53 4.98 -8.98
CA MET A 63 -13.38 3.99 -8.35
C MET A 63 -13.20 2.59 -8.94
N HIS A 64 -13.10 2.48 -10.27
CA HIS A 64 -12.98 1.19 -10.95
C HIS A 64 -11.68 0.48 -10.61
N ALA A 65 -10.55 1.17 -10.69
CA ALA A 65 -9.23 0.61 -10.38
C ALA A 65 -9.11 0.24 -8.89
N ASN A 66 -9.66 1.05 -7.99
CA ASN A 66 -9.70 0.72 -6.56
C ASN A 66 -10.59 -0.48 -6.24
N LEU A 67 -11.73 -0.62 -6.93
CA LEU A 67 -12.60 -1.78 -6.76
C LEU A 67 -11.89 -3.07 -7.21
N HIS A 68 -11.23 -3.04 -8.36
CA HIS A 68 -10.42 -4.16 -8.82
C HIS A 68 -9.30 -4.50 -7.82
N LYS A 69 -8.53 -3.49 -7.41
CA LYS A 69 -7.49 -3.69 -6.39
C LYS A 69 -8.03 -4.25 -5.08
N ALA A 70 -9.24 -3.89 -4.67
CA ALA A 70 -9.88 -4.44 -3.47
C ALA A 70 -10.24 -5.92 -3.66
N LEU A 71 -10.86 -6.26 -4.80
CA LEU A 71 -11.25 -7.63 -5.15
C LEU A 71 -10.05 -8.56 -5.35
N ASP A 72 -8.94 -8.06 -5.92
CA ASP A 72 -7.71 -8.82 -6.17
C ASP A 72 -7.04 -9.34 -4.87
N ASN A 73 -7.47 -8.88 -3.69
CA ASN A 73 -7.00 -9.44 -2.41
C ASN A 73 -7.65 -10.78 -2.07
N PHE A 74 -8.66 -11.21 -2.82
CA PHE A 74 -9.47 -12.39 -2.51
C PHE A 74 -9.39 -13.39 -3.66
N SER A 75 -8.99 -14.62 -3.32
CA SER A 75 -8.93 -15.73 -4.28
C SER A 75 -10.31 -16.34 -4.53
N GLN A 76 -10.42 -17.18 -5.55
CA GLN A 76 -11.61 -17.99 -5.78
C GLN A 76 -11.96 -18.83 -4.55
N ASP A 77 -10.97 -19.44 -3.90
CA ASP A 77 -11.16 -20.21 -2.66
C ASP A 77 -11.79 -19.35 -1.55
N THR A 78 -11.42 -18.07 -1.46
CA THR A 78 -12.03 -17.15 -0.48
C THR A 78 -13.50 -16.93 -0.81
N LEU A 79 -13.86 -16.79 -2.08
CA LEU A 79 -15.24 -16.59 -2.49
C LEU A 79 -16.12 -17.81 -2.20
N GLU A 80 -15.54 -19.00 -2.17
CA GLU A 80 -16.21 -20.30 -1.99
C GLU A 80 -16.08 -20.85 -0.56
N MET A 81 -15.45 -20.12 0.37
CA MET A 81 -15.17 -20.62 1.72
C MET A 81 -16.40 -20.73 2.64
N CYS A 82 -17.49 -20.04 2.29
CA CYS A 82 -18.68 -19.87 3.14
C CYS A 82 -19.82 -20.74 2.62
N ALA A 83 -20.50 -21.49 3.49
CA ALA A 83 -21.62 -22.35 3.08
C ALA A 83 -22.77 -21.56 2.44
N ARG A 84 -22.94 -20.31 2.89
CA ARG A 84 -23.88 -19.30 2.35
C ARG A 84 -23.21 -18.45 1.28
N GLU A 85 -22.77 -19.07 0.19
CA GLU A 85 -21.96 -18.42 -0.85
C GLU A 85 -22.61 -17.17 -1.44
N ASN A 86 -23.91 -17.19 -1.72
CA ASN A 86 -24.59 -16.07 -2.38
C ASN A 86 -24.59 -14.81 -1.51
N GLU A 87 -24.91 -14.95 -0.22
CA GLU A 87 -24.87 -13.84 0.73
C GLU A 87 -23.44 -13.38 1.00
N PHE A 88 -22.51 -14.32 1.16
CA PHE A 88 -21.10 -13.99 1.38
C PHE A 88 -20.50 -13.21 0.22
N LYS A 89 -20.62 -13.72 -1.02
CA LYS A 89 -20.10 -13.07 -2.24
C LYS A 89 -20.72 -11.68 -2.43
N SER A 90 -22.02 -11.54 -2.19
CA SER A 90 -22.74 -10.27 -2.31
C SER A 90 -22.24 -9.22 -1.31
N ILE A 91 -22.07 -9.60 -0.04
CA ILE A 91 -21.61 -8.67 1.00
C ILE A 91 -20.10 -8.40 0.85
N LEU A 92 -19.30 -9.39 0.47
CA LEU A 92 -17.88 -9.21 0.17
C LEU A 92 -17.68 -8.18 -0.95
N PHE A 93 -18.45 -8.27 -2.03
CA PHE A 93 -18.41 -7.26 -3.08
C PHE A 93 -18.79 -5.87 -2.57
N ALA A 94 -19.83 -5.77 -1.74
CA ALA A 94 -20.22 -4.51 -1.11
C ALA A 94 -19.12 -3.94 -0.20
N LEU A 95 -18.40 -4.78 0.55
CA LEU A 95 -17.23 -4.38 1.35
C LEU A 95 -16.08 -3.87 0.47
N CYS A 96 -15.78 -4.56 -0.63
CA CYS A 96 -14.77 -4.11 -1.59
C CYS A 96 -15.14 -2.76 -2.23
N TYR A 97 -16.41 -2.58 -2.60
CA TYR A 97 -16.90 -1.32 -3.14
C TYR A 97 -16.81 -0.20 -2.12
N PHE A 98 -17.24 -0.44 -0.88
CA PHE A 98 -17.10 0.51 0.21
C PHE A 98 -15.64 0.89 0.46
N HIS A 99 -14.74 -0.10 0.49
CA HIS A 99 -13.30 0.13 0.63
C HIS A 99 -12.75 1.00 -0.51
N ALA A 100 -13.17 0.76 -1.75
CA ALA A 100 -12.79 1.57 -2.90
C ALA A 100 -13.28 3.03 -2.78
N VAL A 101 -14.51 3.24 -2.31
CA VAL A 101 -15.06 4.59 -2.04
C VAL A 101 -14.23 5.30 -0.96
N VAL A 102 -13.95 4.62 0.16
CA VAL A 102 -13.17 5.17 1.26
C VAL A 102 -11.76 5.56 0.80
N ALA A 103 -11.13 4.73 -0.03
CA ALA A 103 -9.82 5.01 -0.62
C ALA A 103 -9.86 6.24 -1.55
N GLU A 104 -10.82 6.32 -2.47
CA GLU A 104 -10.96 7.49 -3.37
C GLU A 104 -11.26 8.78 -2.58
N ARG A 105 -12.08 8.71 -1.53
CA ARG A 105 -12.45 9.89 -0.73
C ARG A 105 -11.26 10.57 -0.07
N ARG A 106 -10.13 9.89 0.14
CA ARG A 106 -8.92 10.50 0.72
C ARG A 106 -8.36 11.65 -0.12
N LYS A 107 -8.59 11.63 -1.42
CA LYS A 107 -8.05 12.65 -2.35
C LYS A 107 -8.68 14.03 -2.16
N PHE A 108 -9.84 14.09 -1.51
CA PHE A 108 -10.60 15.33 -1.31
C PHE A 108 -10.23 16.07 -0.02
N GLY A 109 -9.16 15.64 0.66
CA GLY A 109 -8.66 16.29 1.88
C GLY A 109 -9.79 16.48 2.92
N PRO A 110 -9.98 17.69 3.47
CA PRO A 110 -11.04 17.98 4.44
C PRO A 110 -12.47 17.71 3.96
N GLN A 111 -12.75 17.82 2.65
CA GLN A 111 -14.08 17.51 2.09
C GLN A 111 -14.34 15.99 2.06
N GLY A 112 -13.27 15.21 1.98
CA GLY A 112 -13.30 13.75 2.08
C GLY A 112 -13.46 13.30 3.53
N TRP A 113 -12.56 13.78 4.39
CA TRP A 113 -12.44 13.39 5.80
C TRP A 113 -11.94 14.56 6.66
N ASN A 114 -12.62 14.86 7.76
CA ASN A 114 -12.15 15.85 8.75
C ASN A 114 -10.82 15.43 9.41
N ARG A 115 -10.63 14.12 9.61
CA ARG A 115 -9.36 13.50 10.03
C ARG A 115 -9.08 12.29 9.16
N SER A 116 -7.87 12.22 8.60
CA SER A 116 -7.45 11.08 7.79
C SER A 116 -7.28 9.85 8.68
N TYR A 117 -8.00 8.77 8.35
CA TYR A 117 -7.72 7.44 8.90
C TYR A 117 -6.97 6.62 7.86
N PRO A 118 -5.86 5.96 8.23
CA PRO A 118 -5.02 5.21 7.30
C PRO A 118 -5.60 3.82 7.00
N PHE A 119 -6.85 3.74 6.49
CA PHE A 119 -7.41 2.45 6.05
C PHE A 119 -6.46 1.79 5.06
N ASN A 120 -6.25 0.50 5.25
CA ASN A 120 -5.39 -0.32 4.44
C ASN A 120 -6.10 -1.64 4.12
N THR A 121 -5.43 -2.49 3.35
CA THR A 121 -5.95 -3.81 2.98
C THR A 121 -6.29 -4.66 4.20
N GLY A 122 -5.56 -4.51 5.32
CA GLY A 122 -5.84 -5.22 6.56
C GLY A 122 -7.24 -4.95 7.11
N ASP A 123 -7.71 -3.68 7.09
CA ASP A 123 -9.09 -3.35 7.51
C ASP A 123 -10.13 -4.10 6.64
N LEU A 124 -9.88 -4.21 5.33
CA LEU A 124 -10.75 -4.93 4.39
C LEU A 124 -10.74 -6.43 4.65
N THR A 125 -9.57 -7.06 4.75
CA THR A 125 -9.43 -8.49 5.00
C THR A 125 -10.05 -8.89 6.35
N ILE A 126 -9.83 -8.10 7.41
CA ILE A 126 -10.45 -8.33 8.72
C ILE A 126 -11.97 -8.21 8.62
N SER A 127 -12.49 -7.22 7.89
CA SER A 127 -13.94 -7.06 7.70
C SER A 127 -14.56 -8.29 7.00
N VAL A 128 -13.88 -8.86 6.02
CA VAL A 128 -14.32 -10.10 5.34
C VAL A 128 -14.26 -11.31 6.28
N ASN A 129 -13.22 -11.42 7.11
CA ASN A 129 -13.15 -12.49 8.12
C ASN A 129 -14.28 -12.38 9.16
N VAL A 130 -14.61 -11.16 9.59
CA VAL A 130 -15.74 -10.92 10.50
C VAL A 130 -17.07 -11.29 9.83
N LEU A 131 -17.25 -10.93 8.55
CA LEU A 131 -18.40 -11.34 7.75
C LEU A 131 -18.52 -12.87 7.70
N TYR A 132 -17.44 -13.57 7.37
CA TYR A 132 -17.41 -15.03 7.31
C TYR A 132 -17.83 -15.64 8.65
N ASN A 133 -17.18 -15.24 9.75
CA ASN A 133 -17.47 -15.73 11.09
C ASN A 133 -18.94 -15.50 11.48
N TYR A 134 -19.51 -14.35 11.11
CA TYR A 134 -20.90 -14.04 11.42
C TYR A 134 -21.88 -14.92 10.65
N LEU A 135 -21.61 -15.19 9.36
CA LEU A 135 -22.47 -16.04 8.54
C LEU A 135 -22.42 -17.52 8.97
N GLU A 136 -21.25 -18.01 9.37
CA GLU A 136 -21.07 -19.39 9.83
C GLU A 136 -21.62 -19.60 11.26
N ALA A 137 -21.42 -18.65 12.17
CA ALA A 137 -21.93 -18.74 13.54
C ALA A 137 -23.46 -18.67 13.63
N ASN A 138 -24.13 -18.10 12.63
CA ASN A 138 -25.58 -17.96 12.56
C ASN A 138 -26.15 -18.85 11.45
N ALA A 139 -25.87 -20.16 11.52
CA ALA A 139 -26.54 -21.15 10.71
C ALA A 139 -28.04 -21.15 11.04
N LYS A 140 -28.89 -21.14 10.00
CA LYS A 140 -30.34 -21.27 10.14
C LYS A 140 -30.74 -22.67 10.58
#